data_AF-Q9ND20-F1
#
_entry.id   AF-Q9ND20-F1
#
_cell.length_a   1.000
_cell.length_b   1.000
_cell.length_c   1.000
_cell.angle_alpha   90.00
_cell.angle_beta   90.00
_cell.angle_gamma   90.00
#
_symmetry.space_group_name_H-M   'P 1'
#
loop_
_entity.id
_entity.type
_entity.pdbx_description
1 polymer ?
#
loop_
_entity_poly.entity_id
_entity_poly.type
_entity_poly.pdbx_seq_one_letter_code
_entity_poly.pdbx_strand_id
1 'polypeptide(L)' 'PYRRLHVCDYNLEKMEANNYDSGKATHTLLAEVCMAAYYEGQSIKEDHARYQTDNPDFHTSICTVLARSFADIG' A
#
# COMPACT_ATOMS: atom_id res chain seq x y z
N PRO A 1 11.84 -3.91 6.52
CA PRO A 1 11.15 -5.13 6.02
C PRO A 1 11.24 -5.17 4.49
N TYR A 2 11.43 -6.33 3.85
CA TYR A 2 11.55 -6.41 2.38
C TYR A 2 10.33 -5.78 1.67
N ARG A 3 9.14 -5.95 2.25
CA ARG A 3 7.90 -5.33 1.77
C ARG A 3 7.89 -3.81 1.82
N ARG A 4 8.50 -3.20 2.85
CA ARG A 4 8.60 -1.74 3.00
C ARG A 4 9.44 -1.10 1.89
N LEU A 5 10.34 -1.86 1.26
CA LEU A 5 11.11 -1.39 0.11
C LEU A 5 10.31 -1.38 -1.19
N HIS A 6 9.12 -1.98 -1.21
CA HIS A 6 8.28 -2.17 -2.39
C HIS A 6 6.84 -1.70 -2.15
N VAL A 7 6.65 -0.72 -1.27
CA VAL A 7 5.35 -0.09 -1.07
C VAL A 7 4.92 0.56 -2.39
N CYS A 8 3.67 0.38 -2.77
CA CYS A 8 3.11 0.99 -3.98
C CYS A 8 2.83 2.50 -3.81
N ASP A 9 3.84 3.32 -3.56
CA ASP A 9 3.75 4.77 -3.28
C ASP A 9 4.19 5.67 -4.46
N TYR A 10 4.49 5.09 -5.62
CA TYR A 10 4.99 5.82 -6.80
C TYR A 10 4.19 7.06 -7.18
N ASN A 11 2.85 6.99 -7.07
CA ASN A 11 2.01 8.14 -7.38
C ASN A 11 2.22 9.29 -6.38
N LEU A 12 2.44 8.96 -5.10
CA LEU A 12 2.76 9.92 -4.04
C LEU A 12 4.14 10.56 -4.28
N GLU A 13 5.13 9.78 -4.69
CA GLU A 13 6.46 10.31 -5.06
C GLU A 13 6.40 11.27 -6.27
N LYS A 14 5.44 11.05 -7.17
CA LYS A 14 5.24 11.85 -8.39
C LYS A 14 4.25 13.00 -8.27
N MET A 15 3.58 13.16 -7.12
CA MET A 15 2.75 14.33 -6.87
C MET A 15 3.64 15.58 -6.91
N GLU A 16 3.57 16.36 -7.99
CA GLU A 16 4.27 17.64 -8.05
C GLU A 16 3.82 18.53 -6.89
N ALA A 17 4.78 19.06 -6.13
CA ALA A 17 4.58 20.05 -5.06
C ALA A 17 4.00 21.40 -5.55
N ASN A 18 3.53 21.46 -6.80
CA ASN A 18 3.15 22.66 -7.55
C ASN A 18 1.69 23.09 -7.36
N ASN A 19 0.86 22.30 -6.66
CA ASN A 19 -0.53 22.63 -6.32
C ASN A 19 -0.66 22.96 -4.82
N TYR A 20 -0.16 24.13 -4.40
CA TYR A 20 -0.23 24.60 -3.01
C TYR A 20 -1.61 25.16 -2.59
N ASP A 21 -2.64 25.09 -3.45
CA ASP A 21 -4.00 25.50 -3.11
C ASP A 21 -4.58 24.51 -2.08
N SER A 22 -4.45 24.87 -0.79
CA SER A 22 -4.44 23.95 0.36
C SER A 22 -5.69 23.07 0.50
N GLY A 23 -6.84 23.53 -0.01
CA GLY A 23 -8.08 22.75 -0.05
C GLY A 23 -8.02 21.62 -1.09
N LYS A 24 -7.55 21.89 -2.30
CA LYS A 24 -7.44 20.89 -3.37
C LYS A 24 -6.26 19.94 -3.13
N ALA A 25 -5.16 20.46 -2.62
CA ALA A 25 -3.97 19.67 -2.27
C ALA A 25 -4.30 18.52 -1.31
N THR A 26 -5.14 18.78 -0.29
CA THR A 26 -5.55 17.77 0.70
C THR A 26 -6.44 16.68 0.08
N HIS A 27 -7.39 17.06 -0.77
CA HIS A 27 -8.27 16.09 -1.45
C HIS A 27 -7.52 15.25 -2.49
N THR A 28 -6.60 15.85 -3.24
CA THR A 28 -5.74 15.14 -4.19
C THR A 28 -4.81 14.18 -3.44
N LEU A 29 -4.17 14.63 -2.35
CA LEU A 29 -3.32 13.76 -1.53
C LEU A 29 -4.09 12.57 -0.96
N LEU A 30 -5.30 12.81 -0.43
CA LEU A 30 -6.14 11.73 0.09
C LEU A 30 -6.51 10.71 -1.01
N ALA A 31 -6.86 11.18 -2.21
CA ALA A 31 -7.18 10.31 -3.33
C ALA A 31 -5.98 9.44 -3.74
N GLU A 32 -4.78 10.04 -3.78
CA GLU A 32 -3.54 9.34 -4.12
C GLU A 32 -3.14 8.32 -3.04
N VAL A 33 -3.28 8.67 -1.75
CA VAL A 33 -3.03 7.74 -0.63
C VAL A 33 -4.02 6.57 -0.66
N CYS A 34 -5.31 6.83 -0.91
CA CYS A 34 -6.31 5.77 -1.03
C CYS A 34 -6.03 4.85 -2.22
N MET A 35 -5.56 5.40 -3.33
CA MET A 35 -5.23 4.64 -4.53
C MET A 35 -3.97 3.78 -4.32
N ALA A 36 -2.93 4.32 -3.69
CA ALA A 36 -1.75 3.57 -3.26
C ALA A 36 -2.13 2.41 -2.32
N ALA A 37 -2.93 2.68 -1.29
CA ALA A 37 -3.40 1.66 -0.35
C ALA A 37 -4.25 0.56 -1.03
N TYR A 38 -5.06 0.92 -2.03
CA TYR A 38 -5.84 -0.03 -2.80
C TYR A 38 -4.95 -0.99 -3.60
N TYR A 39 -3.98 -0.46 -4.35
CA TYR A 39 -3.07 -1.27 -5.16
C TYR A 39 -2.16 -2.15 -4.29
N GLU A 40 -1.62 -1.59 -3.21
CA GLU A 40 -0.83 -2.33 -2.22
C GLU A 40 -1.64 -3.48 -1.60
N GLY A 41 -2.89 -3.23 -1.23
CA GLY A 41 -3.79 -4.26 -0.71
C GLY A 41 -4.07 -5.39 -1.71
N GLN A 42 -4.23 -5.07 -3.00
CA GLN A 42 -4.41 -6.08 -4.05
C GLN A 42 -3.16 -6.93 -4.25
N SER A 43 -1.98 -6.31 -4.37
CA SER A 43 -0.70 -7.01 -4.51
C SER A 43 -0.47 -7.95 -3.32
N ILE A 44 -0.70 -7.48 -2.09
CA ILE A 44 -0.60 -8.29 -0.88
C ILE A 44 -1.54 -9.50 -0.93
N LYS A 45 -2.77 -9.33 -1.42
CA LYS A 45 -3.74 -10.44 -1.50
C LYS A 45 -3.26 -11.54 -2.43
N GLU A 46 -2.76 -11.18 -3.60
CA GLU A 46 -2.26 -12.13 -4.60
C GLU A 46 -1.00 -12.85 -4.11
N ASP A 47 -0.05 -12.09 -3.58
CA ASP A 47 1.20 -12.64 -3.05
C ASP A 47 0.96 -13.53 -1.83
N HIS A 48 0.03 -13.16 -0.95
CA HIS A 48 -0.34 -13.96 0.22
C HIS A 48 -0.98 -15.30 -0.17
N ALA A 49 -1.87 -15.29 -1.17
CA ALA A 49 -2.49 -16.50 -1.69
C ALA A 49 -1.46 -17.44 -2.32
N ARG A 50 -0.54 -16.91 -3.13
CA ARG A 50 0.57 -17.68 -3.70
C ARG A 50 1.47 -18.25 -2.60
N TYR A 51 1.86 -17.42 -1.64
CA TYR A 51 2.71 -17.83 -0.52
C TYR A 51 2.09 -18.96 0.31
N GLN A 52 0.78 -18.91 0.62
CA GLN A 52 0.11 -20.00 1.33
C GLN A 52 -0.01 -21.29 0.51
N THR A 53 -0.14 -21.17 -0.82
CA THR A 53 -0.14 -22.34 -1.71
C THR A 53 1.23 -23.04 -1.71
N ASP A 54 2.30 -22.26 -1.78
CA ASP A 54 3.68 -22.79 -1.82
C ASP A 54 4.19 -23.22 -0.44
N ASN A 55 3.59 -22.70 0.65
CA ASN A 55 3.98 -22.95 2.04
C ASN A 55 2.76 -23.36 2.89
N PRO A 56 2.19 -24.56 2.67
CA PRO A 56 0.93 -24.97 3.31
C PRO A 56 1.04 -25.08 4.84
N ASP A 57 2.24 -25.34 5.36
CA ASP A 57 2.50 -25.43 6.81
C ASP A 57 2.60 -24.04 7.48
N PHE A 58 2.70 -22.96 6.71
CA PHE A 58 2.93 -21.61 7.21
C PHE A 58 1.66 -20.77 7.19
N HIS A 59 0.85 -20.91 8.23
CA HIS A 59 -0.40 -20.17 8.38
C HIS A 59 -0.14 -18.71 8.79
N THR A 60 -0.34 -17.79 7.84
CA THR A 60 -0.28 -16.35 8.10
C THR A 60 -1.64 -15.72 7.88
N SER A 61 -2.03 -14.81 8.79
CA SER A 61 -3.26 -14.03 8.62
C SER A 61 -3.03 -12.88 7.65
N ILE A 62 -3.81 -12.84 6.57
CA ILE A 62 -3.79 -11.74 5.59
C ILE A 62 -4.02 -10.38 6.25
N CYS A 63 -4.87 -10.31 7.28
CA CYS A 63 -5.13 -9.07 8.02
C CYS A 63 -3.88 -8.56 8.74
N THR A 64 -3.01 -9.44 9.24
CA THR A 64 -1.73 -9.05 9.86
C THR A 64 -0.77 -8.48 8.82
N VAL A 65 -0.77 -9.05 7.62
CA VAL A 65 0.06 -8.59 6.51
C VAL A 65 -0.40 -7.21 6.04
N LEU A 66 -1.71 -7.02 5.86
CA LEU A 66 -2.32 -5.73 5.50
C LEU A 66 -2.09 -4.66 6.56
N ALA A 67 -2.27 -4.97 7.85
CA ALA A 67 -2.07 -4.00 8.93
C ALA A 67 -0.64 -3.44 8.98
N ARG A 68 0.37 -4.26 8.68
CA ARG A 68 1.76 -3.80 8.60
C ARG A 68 2.00 -2.86 7.43
N SER A 69 1.36 -3.13 6.29
CA SER A 69 1.48 -2.27 5.11
C SER A 69 0.74 -0.94 5.29
N PHE A 70 -0.43 -0.96 5.94
CA PHE A 70 -1.13 0.28 6.33
C PHE A 70 -0.27 1.17 7.24
N ALA A 71 0.49 0.58 8.18
CA ALA A 71 1.43 1.31 9.02
C ALA A 71 2.71 1.79 8.30
N ASP A 72 2.99 1.29 7.09
CA ASP A 72 4.08 1.78 6.24
C ASP A 72 3.60 2.92 5.30
N ILE A 73 2.30 2.99 4.96
CA ILE A 73 1.68 4.06 4.14
C ILE A 73 1.32 5.31 4.97
N GLY A 74 0.81 5.12 6.19
CA GLY A 74 0.37 6.20 7.09
C GLY A 74 1.45 6.65 8.08
#